data_AF-A0A9E2J1W8-F1
#
_entry.id   AF-A0A9E2J1W8-F1
#
_cell.length_a   1.000
_cell.length_b   1.000
_cell.length_c   1.000
_cell.angle_alpha   90.00
_cell.angle_beta   90.00
_cell.angle_gamma   90.00
#
_symmetry.space_group_name_H-M   'P 1'
#
loop_
_entity.id
_entity.type
_entity.pdbx_description
1 polymer ?
#
loop_
_entity_poly.entity_id
_entity_poly.type
_entity_poly.pdbx_seq_one_letter_code
_entity_poly.pdbx_strand_id
1 'polypeptide(L)' 'MLSVERVKELLNDPKLSDKEVEEIRDGFLILAEIIYDRWLETIEQAKNQDEKENGESVHHK' A
#
# COMPACT_ATOMS: atom_id res chain seq x y z
N MET A 1 -1.61 5.79 -12.86
CA MET A 1 -3.02 5.43 -12.62
C MET A 1 -3.52 4.58 -13.78
N LEU A 2 -4.44 3.65 -13.54
CA LEU A 2 -5.16 2.94 -14.62
C LEU A 2 -6.13 3.91 -15.33
N SER A 3 -6.45 3.68 -16.60
CA SER A 3 -7.52 4.44 -17.27
C SER A 3 -8.89 3.91 -16.84
N VAL A 4 -9.95 4.70 -17.04
CA VAL A 4 -11.34 4.28 -16.74
C VAL A 4 -11.72 3.07 -17.60
N GLU A 5 -11.32 3.04 -18.88
CA GLU A 5 -11.56 1.91 -19.79
C GLU A 5 -10.89 0.64 -19.27
N ARG A 6 -9.65 0.75 -18.77
CA ARG A 6 -8.96 -0.41 -18.23
C ARG A 6 -9.63 -0.94 -16.97
N VAL A 7 -10.15 -0.07 -16.12
CA VAL A 7 -10.88 -0.49 -14.92
C VAL A 7 -12.25 -1.08 -15.28
N LYS A 8 -12.94 -0.57 -16.30
CA LYS A 8 -14.15 -1.20 -16.85
C LYS A 8 -13.91 -2.64 -17.31
N GLU A 9 -12.82 -2.88 -18.05
CA GLU A 9 -12.45 -4.23 -18.47
C GLU A 9 -12.20 -5.18 -17.28
N LEU A 10 -11.58 -4.66 -16.21
CA LEU A 10 -11.27 -5.44 -15.01
C LEU A 10 -12.53 -5.74 -14.18
N LEU A 11 -13.43 -4.76 -14.04
CA LEU A 11 -14.68 -4.91 -13.29
C LEU A 11 -15.69 -5.77 -14.06
N ASN A 12 -15.68 -5.69 -15.40
CA ASN A 12 -16.56 -6.44 -16.29
C ASN A 12 -18.05 -6.35 -15.89
N ASP A 13 -18.47 -5.19 -15.39
CA ASP A 13 -19.86 -4.91 -15.02
C ASP A 13 -20.44 -3.81 -15.92
N PRO A 14 -21.36 -4.15 -16.83
CA PRO A 14 -21.95 -3.16 -17.75
C PRO A 14 -22.96 -2.22 -17.07
N LYS A 15 -23.29 -2.43 -15.79
CA LYS A 15 -24.23 -1.58 -15.05
C LYS A 15 -23.54 -0.37 -14.40
N LEU A 16 -22.22 -0.40 -14.27
CA LEU A 16 -21.46 0.68 -13.68
C LEU A 16 -21.27 1.82 -14.69
N SER A 17 -21.60 3.02 -14.27
CA SER A 17 -21.30 4.24 -15.01
C SER A 17 -19.81 4.57 -14.94
N ASP A 18 -19.33 5.36 -15.90
CA ASP A 18 -17.95 5.85 -15.96
C ASP A 18 -17.51 6.53 -14.66
N LYS A 19 -18.43 7.26 -14.02
CA LYS A 19 -18.19 7.94 -12.75
C LYS A 19 -18.00 6.97 -11.59
N GLU A 20 -18.84 5.94 -11.49
CA GLU A 20 -18.68 4.91 -10.46
C GLU A 20 -17.37 4.14 -10.66
N VAL A 21 -16.99 3.87 -11.90
CA VAL A 21 -15.70 3.23 -12.21
C VAL A 21 -14.51 4.11 -11.83
N GLU A 22 -14.61 5.42 -12.07
CA GLU A 22 -13.61 6.39 -11.62
C GLU A 22 -13.48 6.44 -10.10
N GLU A 23 -14.61 6.49 -9.37
CA GLU A 23 -14.62 6.47 -7.90
C GLU A 23 -13.98 5.17 -7.36
N ILE A 24 -14.26 4.03 -7.98
CA ILE A 24 -13.63 2.74 -7.64
C ILE A 24 -12.12 2.81 -7.89
N ARG A 25 -11.68 3.27 -9.07
CA ARG A 25 -10.26 3.40 -9.42
C ARG A 25 -9.51 4.25 -8.40
N ASP A 26 -10.07 5.39 -8.05
CA ASP A 26 -9.44 6.36 -7.16
C ASP A 26 -9.40 5.83 -5.72
N GLY A 27 -10.47 5.16 -5.28
CA GLY A 27 -10.52 4.47 -3.99
C GLY A 27 -9.44 3.38 -3.85
N PHE A 28 -9.21 2.60 -4.91
CA PHE A 28 -8.14 1.59 -4.92
C PHE A 28 -6.75 2.22 -4.86
N LEU A 29 -6.53 3.38 -5.49
CA LEU A 29 -5.26 4.09 -5.39
C LEU A 29 -4.99 4.53 -3.94
N ILE A 30 -5.96 5.17 -3.30
CA ILE A 30 -5.85 5.62 -1.91
C ILE A 30 -5.58 4.42 -0.98
N LEU A 31 -6.28 3.31 -1.18
CA LEU A 31 -6.05 2.10 -0.39
C LEU A 31 -4.63 1.55 -0.58
N ALA A 32 -4.12 1.54 -1.81
CA ALA A 32 -2.77 1.08 -2.10
C ALA A 32 -1.71 1.96 -1.41
N GLU A 33 -1.89 3.28 -1.41
CA GLU A 33 -1.01 4.22 -0.70
C GLU A 33 -0.99 3.94 0.80
N ILE A 34 -2.17 3.78 1.42
CA ILE A 34 -2.28 3.45 2.85
C ILE A 34 -1.55 2.14 3.18
N ILE A 35 -1.76 1.09 2.37
CA ILE A 35 -1.11 -0.21 2.58
C ILE A 35 0.42 -0.06 2.47
N TYR A 36 0.88 0.67 1.47
CA TYR A 36 2.30 0.91 1.24
C TYR A 36 2.96 1.66 2.39
N ASP A 37 2.33 2.73 2.89
CA ASP A 37 2.83 3.50 4.02
C ASP A 37 2.95 2.64 5.29
N ARG A 38 1.93 1.82 5.58
CA ARG A 38 1.96 0.88 6.71
C ARG A 38 3.05 -0.17 6.58
N TRP A 39 3.28 -0.66 5.37
CA TRP A 39 4.35 -1.61 5.11
C TRP A 39 5.73 -0.97 5.29
N LEU A 40 5.93 0.27 4.84
CA LEU A 40 7.15 1.03 5.09
C LEU A 40 7.41 1.24 6.58
N GLU A 41 6.39 1.65 7.34
CA GLU A 41 6.47 1.78 8.81
C GLU A 41 6.94 0.47 9.45
N THR A 42 6.42 -0.66 8.98
CA THR A 42 6.77 -2.00 9.50
C THR A 42 8.24 -2.34 9.21
N ILE A 43 8.73 -2.04 8.02
CA ILE A 43 10.14 -2.28 7.65
C ILE A 43 11.07 -1.40 8.47
N GLU A 44 10.72 -0.12 8.65
CA GLU A 44 11.53 0.80 9.45
C GLU A 44 11.61 0.38 10.91
N GLN A 45 10.49 -0.07 11.49
CA GLN A 45 10.46 -0.63 12.84
C GLN A 45 11.34 -1.89 12.97
N ALA A 46 11.30 -2.79 11.99
CA ALA A 46 12.13 -4.00 11.99
C ALA A 46 13.64 -3.65 11.96
N LYS A 47 14.05 -2.72 11.09
CA LYS A 47 15.45 -2.23 11.03
C LYS A 47 15.89 -1.61 12.35
N ASN A 48 15.04 -0.78 12.96
CA ASN A 48 15.34 -0.12 14.23
C ASN A 48 15.42 -1.11 15.41
N GLN A 49 14.73 -2.25 15.33
CA GLN A 49 14.84 -3.34 16.31
C GLN A 49 16.17 -4.09 16.14
N ASP A 50 16.53 -4.45 14.91
CA ASP A 50 17.79 -5.13 14.60
C ASP A 50 19.03 -4.30 15.02
N GLU A 51 18.97 -2.97 14.89
CA GLU A 51 20.06 -2.08 15.32
C GLU A 51 20.18 -1.98 16.86
N LYS A 52 19.05 -2.00 17.58
CA LYS A 52 19.05 -1.98 19.05
C LYS A 52 19.58 -3.29 19.65
N GLU A 53 19.14 -4.42 19.12
CA GLU A 53 19.59 -5.74 19.57
C GLU A 53 21.08 -5.99 19.29
N ASN A 54 21.59 -5.52 18.15
CA ASN A 54 23.02 -5.62 17.83
C ASN A 54 23.90 -4.58 18.56
N GLY A 55 23.36 -3.41 18.92
CA GLY A 55 24.07 -2.38 19.69
C GLY A 55 24.27 -2.74 21.16
N GLU A 56 23.29 -3.40 21.79
CA GLU A 56 23.38 -3.81 23.21
C GLU A 56 24.29 -5.03 23.42
N SER A 57 24.45 -5.89 22.40
CA SER A 57 25.37 -7.04 22.44
C SER A 57 26.86 -6.68 22.60
N VAL A 58 27.27 -5.44 22.31
CA VAL A 58 28.68 -5.03 22.35
C VAL A 58 29.10 -4.47 23.71
N HIS A 59 28.14 -4.15 24.60
CA HIS A 59 28.42 -3.55 25.92
C HIS A 59 28.38 -4.51 27.11
N HIS A 60 28.26 -5.82 26.88
CA HIS A 60 28.36 -6.83 27.93
C HIS A 60 29.46 -7.87 27.58
N LYS A 61 30.72 -7.46 27.75
CA LYS A 61 31.87 -8.38 27.81
C LYS A 61 32.98 -7.81 28.68
#